data_AF-A0A0N8SSV5-F1
#
_entry.id   AF-A0A0N8SSV5-F1
#
_cell.length_a   1.000
_cell.length_b   1.000
_cell.length_c   1.000
_cell.angle_alpha   90.00
_cell.angle_beta   90.00
_cell.angle_gamma   90.00
#
_symmetry.space_group_name_H-M   'P 1'
#
loop_
_entity.id
_entity.type
_entity.pdbx_description
1 polymer ?
#
loop_
_entity_poly.entity_id
_entity_poly.type
_entity_poly.pdbx_seq_one_letter_code
_entity_poly.pdbx_strand_id
1 'polypeptide(L)'
;RLSPDSMVIQGPIDENLIASISAIKDHTNAWVTYDLPEFPSYAEVDKSAAPLATVQASLRHGLARADLITVPTSALAQLLEDSHPNVQVIETRLAPAPWSTLHSKHRTRSKPRVGWVGTASELGNLLILSEVIKALADRVEWVIMGPCTRWLRPYIHELRSPVEGALFPQALASLNLDLVLAPAESNLINTSKSPVALLEFGACGFAVICSDLLSIPEGLP
;
A
#
# COMPACT_ATOMS: atom_id res chain seq x y z
N ARG A 1 14.40 -7.72 33.37
CA ARG A 1 13.54 -8.55 32.49
C ARG A 1 12.26 -7.76 32.28
N LEU A 2 11.89 -7.43 31.04
CA LEU A 2 10.62 -6.74 30.79
C LEU A 2 9.47 -7.72 31.07
N SER A 3 8.39 -7.23 31.68
CA SER A 3 7.18 -7.98 32.01
C SER A 3 5.96 -7.29 31.39
N PRO A 4 5.88 -7.21 30.05
CA PRO A 4 4.78 -6.52 29.40
C PRO A 4 3.47 -7.30 29.58
N ASP A 5 2.37 -6.57 29.79
CA ASP A 5 1.01 -7.13 29.78
C ASP A 5 0.54 -7.40 28.34
N SER A 6 0.97 -6.56 27.40
CA SER A 6 0.67 -6.70 25.98
C SER A 6 1.84 -6.28 25.08
N MET A 7 1.88 -6.85 23.87
CA MET A 7 2.85 -6.55 22.84
C MET A 7 2.12 -6.41 21.50
N VAL A 8 2.40 -5.33 20.79
CA VAL A 8 1.96 -5.13 19.40
C VAL A 8 3.17 -5.32 18.50
N ILE A 9 3.06 -6.24 17.56
CA ILE A 9 4.08 -6.51 16.54
C ILE A 9 3.49 -6.08 15.22
N GLN A 10 4.23 -5.29 14.46
CA GLN A 10 3.78 -4.75 13.18
C GLN A 10 4.84 -5.02 12.12
N GLY A 11 4.39 -5.43 10.93
CA GLY A 11 5.28 -5.61 9.79
C GLY A 11 4.73 -6.61 8.78
N PRO A 12 5.37 -6.72 7.60
CA PRO A 12 5.09 -7.81 6.68
C PRO A 12 5.44 -9.14 7.36
N ILE A 13 4.69 -10.19 7.04
CA ILE A 13 5.00 -11.52 7.58
C ILE A 13 6.29 -12.06 6.96
N ASP A 14 7.22 -12.46 7.82
CA ASP A 14 8.41 -13.22 7.44
C ASP A 14 8.76 -14.23 8.56
N GLU A 15 9.76 -15.08 8.30
CA GLU A 15 10.18 -16.11 9.26
C GLU A 15 10.67 -15.50 10.59
N ASN A 16 11.30 -14.32 10.56
CA ASN A 16 11.83 -13.66 11.74
C ASN A 16 10.71 -13.12 12.63
N LEU A 17 9.67 -12.56 12.04
CA LEU A 17 8.49 -12.05 12.72
C LEU A 17 7.72 -13.20 13.37
N ILE A 18 7.53 -14.31 12.64
CA ILE A 18 6.90 -15.54 13.17
C ILE A 18 7.70 -16.10 14.35
N ALA A 19 9.03 -16.17 14.23
CA ALA A 19 9.90 -16.60 15.31
C ALA A 19 9.83 -15.64 16.52
N SER A 20 9.67 -14.34 16.28
CA SER A 20 9.52 -13.34 17.34
C SER A 20 8.22 -13.50 18.11
N ILE A 21 7.08 -13.67 17.42
CA ILE A 21 5.79 -13.99 18.04
C ILE A 21 5.92 -15.25 18.91
N SER A 22 6.52 -16.29 18.35
CA SER A 22 6.76 -17.56 19.04
C SER A 22 7.57 -17.36 20.33
N ALA A 23 8.72 -16.69 20.22
CA ALA A 23 9.60 -16.44 21.35
C ALA A 23 8.92 -15.62 22.46
N ILE A 24 8.09 -14.63 22.11
CA ILE A 24 7.33 -13.84 23.08
C ILE A 24 6.34 -14.73 23.84
N LYS A 25 5.59 -15.57 23.12
CA LYS A 25 4.60 -16.49 23.73
C LYS A 25 5.25 -17.61 24.53
N ASP A 26 6.48 -18.01 24.21
CA ASP A 26 7.23 -19.04 24.93
C ASP A 26 7.89 -18.50 26.23
N HIS A 27 8.20 -17.20 26.30
CA HIS A 27 8.97 -16.63 27.40
C HIS A 27 8.20 -15.60 28.25
N THR A 28 6.98 -15.24 27.86
CA THR A 28 6.15 -14.25 28.55
C THR A 28 4.67 -14.67 28.53
N ASN A 29 3.88 -14.10 29.44
CA ASN A 29 2.41 -14.23 29.42
C ASN A 29 1.74 -13.04 28.71
N ALA A 30 2.48 -12.26 27.91
CA ALA A 30 1.95 -11.07 27.28
C ALA A 30 0.86 -11.43 26.26
N TRP A 31 -0.16 -10.60 26.18
CA TRP A 31 -1.12 -10.61 25.07
C TRP A 31 -0.41 -10.10 23.80
N VAL A 32 -0.39 -10.90 22.74
CA VAL A 32 0.28 -10.58 21.48
C VAL A 32 -0.74 -10.21 20.42
N THR A 33 -0.75 -8.95 20.03
CA THR A 33 -1.46 -8.47 18.83
C THR A 33 -0.47 -8.39 17.68
N TYR A 34 -0.79 -9.02 16.55
CA TYR A 34 -0.03 -8.87 15.32
C TYR A 34 -0.81 -8.03 14.31
N ASP A 35 -0.22 -6.91 13.91
CA ASP A 35 -0.75 -5.99 12.92
C ASP A 35 -0.20 -6.33 11.53
N LEU A 36 -1.03 -6.96 10.70
CA LEU A 36 -0.69 -7.38 9.36
C LEU A 36 -1.09 -6.27 8.35
N PRO A 37 -0.13 -5.57 7.74
CA PRO A 37 -0.43 -4.39 6.92
C PRO A 37 -0.93 -4.73 5.50
N GLU A 38 -0.57 -5.89 4.96
CA GLU A 38 -0.96 -6.30 3.61
C GLU A 38 -0.86 -7.81 3.42
N PHE A 39 -1.52 -8.34 2.37
CA PHE A 39 -1.39 -9.73 1.99
C PHE A 39 0.02 -9.98 1.40
N PRO A 40 0.73 -11.05 1.78
CA PRO A 40 2.10 -11.28 1.30
C PRO A 40 2.14 -11.61 -0.19
N SER A 41 3.25 -11.26 -0.84
CA SER A 41 3.46 -11.59 -2.24
C SER A 41 3.51 -13.11 -2.48
N TYR A 42 3.05 -13.54 -3.66
CA TYR A 42 2.98 -14.94 -4.06
C TYR A 42 3.33 -15.09 -5.56
N ALA A 43 3.72 -16.30 -5.96
CA ALA A 43 4.38 -16.61 -7.24
C ALA A 43 3.70 -16.03 -8.50
N GLU A 44 2.36 -15.94 -8.50
CA GLU A 44 1.55 -15.42 -9.58
C GLU A 44 1.66 -13.89 -9.74
N VAL A 45 2.02 -13.16 -8.68
CA VAL A 45 2.26 -11.72 -8.68
C VAL A 45 3.76 -11.41 -8.78
N ASP A 46 4.58 -12.13 -8.00
CA ASP A 46 6.03 -12.01 -8.02
C ASP A 46 6.65 -13.40 -8.17
N LYS A 47 7.31 -13.64 -9.31
CA LYS A 47 7.94 -14.93 -9.62
C LYS A 47 9.04 -15.35 -8.64
N SER A 48 9.55 -14.44 -7.82
CA SER A 48 10.52 -14.74 -6.76
C SER A 48 9.87 -15.19 -5.45
N ALA A 49 8.55 -14.99 -5.30
CA ALA A 49 7.80 -15.37 -4.12
C ALA A 49 7.40 -16.85 -4.12
N ALA A 50 7.01 -17.34 -2.95
CA ALA A 50 6.53 -18.71 -2.78
C ALA A 50 5.16 -18.92 -3.45
N PRO A 51 4.78 -20.16 -3.79
CA PRO A 51 3.44 -20.47 -4.27
C PRO A 51 2.37 -20.04 -3.24
N LEU A 52 1.20 -19.61 -3.73
CA LEU A 52 0.11 -19.11 -2.87
C LEU A 52 -0.24 -20.06 -1.71
N ALA A 53 -0.31 -21.37 -1.96
CA ALA A 53 -0.59 -22.36 -0.93
C ALA A 53 0.47 -22.38 0.20
N THR A 54 1.74 -22.14 -0.14
CA THR A 54 2.84 -22.05 0.84
C THR A 54 2.73 -20.75 1.65
N VAL A 55 2.40 -19.64 0.99
CA VAL A 55 2.14 -18.35 1.67
C VAL A 55 0.97 -18.48 2.65
N GLN A 56 -0.14 -19.10 2.23
CA GLN A 56 -1.30 -19.34 3.10
C GLN A 56 -1.00 -20.27 4.27
N ALA A 57 -0.19 -21.32 4.06
CA ALA A 57 0.25 -22.19 5.14
C ALA A 57 1.15 -21.44 6.14
N SER A 58 2.06 -20.59 5.65
CA SER A 58 2.92 -19.74 6.48
C SER A 58 2.12 -18.72 7.28
N LEU A 59 1.12 -18.08 6.66
CA LEU A 59 0.17 -17.20 7.35
C LEU A 59 -0.54 -17.98 8.46
N ARG A 60 -1.17 -19.11 8.15
CA ARG A 60 -1.87 -19.92 9.17
C ARG A 60 -0.96 -20.28 10.35
N HIS A 61 0.26 -20.72 10.07
CA HIS A 61 1.22 -21.08 11.12
C HIS A 61 1.68 -19.86 11.94
N GLY A 62 2.03 -18.76 11.27
CA GLY A 62 2.53 -17.55 11.90
C GLY A 62 1.48 -16.81 12.73
N LEU A 63 0.25 -16.75 12.22
CA LEU A 63 -0.86 -16.09 12.87
C LEU A 63 -1.39 -16.89 14.07
N ALA A 64 -1.32 -18.23 14.04
CA ALA A 64 -1.92 -19.10 15.08
C ALA A 64 -1.43 -18.87 16.51
N ARG A 65 -0.26 -18.24 16.69
CA ARG A 65 0.32 -17.97 18.01
C ARG A 65 -0.04 -16.59 18.58
N ALA A 66 -0.50 -15.67 17.74
CA ALA A 66 -0.97 -14.37 18.20
C ALA A 66 -2.34 -14.53 18.90
N ASP A 67 -2.67 -13.62 19.81
CA ASP A 67 -3.97 -13.61 20.47
C ASP A 67 -5.01 -12.79 19.67
N LEU A 68 -4.54 -11.82 18.89
CA LEU A 68 -5.35 -10.98 18.00
C LEU A 68 -4.56 -10.64 16.73
N ILE A 69 -5.24 -10.70 15.58
CA ILE A 69 -4.72 -10.14 14.32
C ILE A 69 -5.48 -8.85 14.01
N THR A 70 -4.76 -7.78 13.73
CA THR A 70 -5.35 -6.55 13.19
C THR A 70 -4.99 -6.40 11.71
N VAL A 71 -5.94 -5.92 10.92
CA VAL A 71 -5.80 -5.73 9.46
C VAL A 71 -6.43 -4.40 9.03
N PRO A 72 -5.95 -3.77 7.94
CA PRO A 72 -6.43 -2.46 7.51
C PRO A 72 -7.78 -2.47 6.79
N THR A 73 -8.24 -3.62 6.30
CA THR A 73 -9.44 -3.71 5.45
C THR A 73 -10.25 -4.96 5.76
N SER A 74 -11.56 -4.87 5.54
CA SER A 74 -12.47 -6.03 5.63
C SER A 74 -12.12 -7.11 4.61
N ALA A 75 -11.64 -6.73 3.42
CA ALA A 75 -11.20 -7.69 2.41
C ALA A 75 -9.99 -8.51 2.89
N LEU A 76 -9.01 -7.88 3.57
CA LEU A 76 -7.90 -8.64 4.15
C LEU A 76 -8.38 -9.52 5.31
N ALA A 77 -9.33 -9.05 6.12
CA ALA A 77 -9.94 -9.87 7.18
C ALA A 77 -10.59 -11.13 6.62
N GLN A 78 -11.37 -11.02 5.54
CA GLN A 78 -12.03 -12.13 4.86
C GLN A 78 -11.02 -13.18 4.35
N LEU A 79 -9.86 -12.74 3.83
CA LEU A 79 -8.79 -13.67 3.42
C LEU A 79 -8.18 -14.46 4.59
N LEU A 80 -8.37 -14.00 5.83
CA LEU A 80 -7.81 -14.62 7.03
C LEU A 80 -8.82 -15.37 7.90
N GLU A 81 -10.11 -15.39 7.55
CA GLU A 81 -11.17 -16.03 8.35
C GLU A 81 -10.85 -17.50 8.70
N ASP A 82 -10.31 -18.26 7.73
CA ASP A 82 -9.90 -19.65 7.93
C ASP A 82 -8.52 -19.82 8.59
N SER A 83 -7.80 -18.72 8.79
CA SER A 83 -6.42 -18.71 9.29
C SER A 83 -6.32 -18.33 10.76
N HIS A 84 -7.23 -17.52 11.28
CA HIS A 84 -7.22 -17.09 12.68
C HIS A 84 -8.64 -16.78 13.21
N PRO A 85 -9.02 -17.24 14.42
CA PRO A 85 -10.36 -17.04 14.96
C PRO A 85 -10.64 -15.61 15.45
N ASN A 86 -9.60 -14.82 15.71
CA ASN A 86 -9.72 -13.45 16.23
C ASN A 86 -9.01 -12.47 15.29
N VAL A 87 -9.75 -11.94 14.32
CA VAL A 87 -9.28 -10.93 13.36
C VAL A 87 -10.15 -9.69 13.51
N GLN A 88 -9.52 -8.52 13.65
CA GLN A 88 -10.22 -7.23 13.76
C GLN A 88 -9.73 -6.26 12.69
N VAL A 89 -10.68 -5.54 12.08
CA VAL A 89 -10.36 -4.48 11.14
C VAL A 89 -10.06 -3.20 11.92
N ILE A 90 -8.83 -2.69 11.76
CA ILE A 90 -8.43 -1.35 12.18
C ILE A 90 -8.11 -0.57 10.92
N GLU A 91 -9.07 0.23 10.46
CA GLU A 91 -8.93 0.92 9.19
C GLU A 91 -7.73 1.87 9.15
N THR A 92 -7.04 1.90 8.01
CA THR A 92 -5.91 2.81 7.82
C THR A 92 -6.37 4.26 7.91
N ARG A 93 -5.57 5.09 8.60
CA ARG A 93 -5.71 6.53 8.72
C ARG A 93 -4.35 7.19 8.59
N LEU A 94 -4.34 8.44 8.13
CA LEU A 94 -3.13 9.25 8.10
C LEU A 94 -2.95 10.01 9.41
N ALA A 95 -1.71 10.08 9.88
CA ALA A 95 -1.37 10.91 11.02
C ALA A 95 -1.60 12.40 10.68
N PRO A 96 -2.35 13.18 11.48
CA PRO A 96 -2.69 14.56 11.09
C PRO A 96 -1.48 15.47 10.89
N ALA A 97 -0.44 15.36 11.72
CA ALA A 97 0.68 16.30 11.72
C ALA A 97 1.41 16.43 10.36
N PRO A 98 1.84 15.33 9.70
CA PRO A 98 2.48 15.43 8.38
C PRO A 98 1.54 15.78 7.22
N TRP A 99 0.24 15.53 7.35
CA TRP A 99 -0.70 15.54 6.21
C TRP A 99 -1.68 16.73 6.22
N SER A 100 -2.00 17.29 7.38
CA SER A 100 -3.05 18.32 7.54
C SER A 100 -2.68 19.71 7.02
N THR A 101 -1.39 20.01 6.87
CA THR A 101 -0.90 21.34 6.45
C THR A 101 -0.37 21.33 5.02
N LEU A 102 -0.61 20.27 4.26
CA LEU A 102 -0.15 20.17 2.88
C LEU A 102 -0.94 21.13 1.99
N HIS A 103 -0.23 21.79 1.09
CA HIS A 103 -0.82 22.68 0.10
C HIS A 103 -0.24 22.35 -1.27
N SER A 104 -1.02 21.67 -2.10
CA SER A 104 -0.71 21.51 -3.51
C SER A 104 -1.19 22.71 -4.29
N LYS A 105 -0.46 23.05 -5.36
CA LYS A 105 -0.92 24.04 -6.33
C LYS A 105 -1.64 23.32 -7.46
N HIS A 106 -2.82 23.78 -7.82
CA HIS A 106 -3.56 23.28 -8.98
C HIS A 106 -3.27 24.12 -10.22
N ARG A 107 -3.35 23.50 -11.40
CA ARG A 107 -3.24 24.16 -12.71
C ARG A 107 -2.00 25.06 -12.81
N THR A 108 -0.86 24.53 -12.36
CA THR A 108 0.42 25.27 -12.34
C THR A 108 1.02 25.49 -13.74
N ARG A 109 0.49 24.81 -14.75
CA ARG A 109 1.01 24.72 -16.11
C ARG A 109 -0.11 24.85 -17.13
N SER A 110 0.26 24.98 -18.41
CA SER A 110 -0.70 25.10 -19.51
C SER A 110 -1.41 23.78 -19.82
N LYS A 111 -0.77 22.64 -19.56
CA LYS A 111 -1.37 21.30 -19.67
C LYS A 111 -1.67 20.74 -18.27
N PRO A 112 -2.74 19.93 -18.12
CA PRO A 112 -2.99 19.22 -16.87
C PRO A 112 -1.82 18.31 -16.50
N ARG A 113 -1.47 18.27 -15.21
CA ARG A 113 -0.45 17.37 -14.66
C ARG A 113 -1.12 16.09 -14.19
N VAL A 114 -0.90 15.00 -14.92
CA VAL A 114 -1.46 13.69 -14.63
C VAL A 114 -0.36 12.78 -14.13
N GLY A 115 -0.55 12.16 -12.97
CA GLY A 115 0.52 11.39 -12.34
C GLY A 115 0.18 9.97 -11.94
N TRP A 116 1.24 9.22 -11.70
CA TRP A 116 1.23 7.92 -11.04
C TRP A 116 2.36 7.91 -10.00
N VAL A 117 2.05 7.37 -8.83
CA VAL A 117 2.99 7.24 -7.71
C VAL A 117 2.97 5.78 -7.28
N GLY A 118 4.14 5.15 -7.20
CA GLY A 118 4.23 3.75 -6.81
C GLY A 118 5.66 3.23 -6.71
N THR A 119 5.77 1.98 -6.29
CA THR A 119 7.01 1.29 -5.99
C THR A 119 7.40 0.29 -7.08
N ALA A 120 8.58 -0.33 -6.94
CA ALA A 120 9.06 -1.36 -7.88
C ALA A 120 8.10 -2.55 -8.04
N SER A 121 7.47 -3.00 -6.95
CA SER A 121 6.49 -4.09 -6.97
C SER A 121 5.20 -3.71 -7.70
N GLU A 122 4.89 -2.42 -7.81
CA GLU A 122 3.68 -1.91 -8.46
C GLU A 122 3.92 -1.52 -9.92
N LEU A 123 5.10 -1.81 -10.49
CA LEU A 123 5.39 -1.46 -11.88
C LEU A 123 4.41 -2.09 -12.87
N GLY A 124 3.88 -3.28 -12.57
CA GLY A 124 2.82 -3.92 -13.35
C GLY A 124 1.58 -3.03 -13.49
N ASN A 125 1.19 -2.37 -12.41
CA ASN A 125 0.05 -1.43 -12.39
C ASN A 125 0.31 -0.21 -13.30
N LEU A 126 1.53 0.38 -13.29
CA LEU A 126 1.88 1.46 -14.21
C LEU A 126 1.77 1.02 -15.68
N LEU A 127 2.16 -0.22 -15.98
CA LEU A 127 2.16 -0.73 -17.35
C LEU A 127 0.75 -0.86 -17.93
N ILE A 128 -0.30 -0.99 -17.11
CA ILE A 128 -1.70 -0.90 -17.54
C ILE A 128 -1.97 0.43 -18.25
N LEU A 129 -1.32 1.51 -17.82
CA LEU A 129 -1.50 2.85 -18.36
C LEU A 129 -0.68 3.10 -19.64
N SER A 130 0.12 2.15 -20.12
CA SER A 130 1.10 2.38 -21.20
C SER A 130 0.49 3.02 -22.46
N GLU A 131 -0.64 2.51 -22.93
CA GLU A 131 -1.29 3.03 -24.13
C GLU A 131 -1.98 4.38 -23.88
N VAL A 132 -2.52 4.59 -22.68
CA VAL A 132 -3.10 5.88 -22.28
C VAL A 132 -2.02 6.96 -22.19
N ILE A 133 -0.85 6.61 -21.63
CA ILE A 133 0.31 7.50 -21.54
C ILE A 133 0.73 7.96 -22.93
N LYS A 134 0.91 7.01 -23.85
CA LYS A 134 1.29 7.30 -25.24
C LYS A 134 0.24 8.17 -25.96
N ALA A 135 -1.04 7.81 -25.83
CA ALA A 135 -2.14 8.47 -26.52
C ALA A 135 -2.43 9.90 -26.03
N LEU A 136 -1.99 10.26 -24.82
CA LEU A 136 -2.21 11.58 -24.22
C LEU A 136 -0.91 12.39 -24.03
N ALA A 137 0.23 11.90 -24.50
CA ALA A 137 1.55 12.52 -24.27
C ALA A 137 1.65 13.98 -24.76
N ASP A 138 0.89 14.34 -25.80
CA ASP A 138 0.81 15.70 -26.33
C ASP A 138 -0.25 16.57 -25.63
N ARG A 139 -1.13 15.98 -24.81
CA ARG A 139 -2.26 16.67 -24.16
C ARG A 139 -2.07 16.92 -22.67
N VAL A 140 -1.27 16.11 -21.98
CA VAL A 140 -1.02 16.24 -20.53
C VAL A 140 0.47 16.21 -20.22
N GLU A 141 0.84 16.70 -19.04
CA GLU A 141 2.18 16.48 -18.46
C GLU A 141 2.15 15.24 -17.58
N TRP A 142 2.75 14.14 -18.05
CA TRP A 142 2.89 12.92 -17.26
C TRP A 142 3.96 13.07 -16.19
N VAL A 143 3.58 12.86 -14.93
CA VAL A 143 4.46 12.94 -13.75
C VAL A 143 4.51 11.58 -13.07
N ILE A 144 5.69 10.97 -13.01
CA ILE A 144 5.90 9.66 -12.39
C ILE A 144 6.79 9.83 -11.15
N MET A 145 6.32 9.41 -9.98
CA MET A 145 7.16 9.22 -8.81
C MET A 145 7.28 7.73 -8.53
N GLY A 146 8.42 7.13 -8.87
CA GLY A 146 8.57 5.68 -8.84
C GLY A 146 9.38 5.11 -10.00
N PRO A 147 9.37 3.77 -10.15
CA PRO A 147 10.00 3.13 -11.30
C PRO A 147 9.30 3.54 -12.61
N CYS A 148 10.09 3.73 -13.66
CA CYS A 148 9.57 3.97 -15.00
C CYS A 148 10.41 3.22 -16.05
N THR A 149 9.73 2.40 -16.85
CA THR A 149 10.36 1.60 -17.90
C THR A 149 10.90 2.48 -19.02
N ARG A 150 12.04 2.08 -19.61
CA ARG A 150 12.80 2.89 -20.59
C ARG A 150 11.97 3.40 -21.79
N TRP A 151 11.06 2.57 -22.28
CA TRP A 151 10.18 2.87 -23.41
C TRP A 151 9.03 3.83 -23.10
N LEU A 152 8.66 4.02 -21.82
CA LEU A 152 7.67 5.02 -21.42
C LEU A 152 8.31 6.39 -21.20
N ARG A 153 9.59 6.44 -20.81
CA ARG A 153 10.32 7.69 -20.52
C ARG A 153 10.18 8.80 -21.58
N PRO A 154 10.15 8.53 -22.90
CA PRO A 154 9.95 9.58 -23.90
C PRO A 154 8.62 10.35 -23.77
N TYR A 155 7.62 9.78 -23.11
CA TYR A 155 6.30 10.37 -22.90
C TYR A 155 6.14 11.02 -21.51
N ILE A 156 7.13 10.84 -20.62
CA ILE A 156 7.07 11.34 -19.25
C ILE A 156 7.68 12.73 -19.18
N HIS A 157 6.90 13.71 -18.70
CA HIS A 157 7.34 15.09 -18.53
C HIS A 157 8.26 15.23 -17.31
N GLU A 158 7.94 14.54 -16.22
CA GLU A 158 8.68 14.59 -14.97
C GLU A 158 8.80 13.21 -14.33
N LEU A 159 10.02 12.79 -14.02
CA LEU A 159 10.32 11.54 -13.32
C LEU A 159 11.02 11.86 -11.99
N ARG A 160 10.43 11.41 -10.89
CA ARG A 160 10.91 11.60 -9.52
C ARG A 160 11.28 10.25 -8.92
N SER A 161 12.39 10.20 -8.20
CA SER A 161 12.71 9.05 -7.36
C SER A 161 11.71 8.92 -6.21
N PRO A 162 11.44 7.69 -5.72
CA PRO A 162 10.70 7.49 -4.49
C PRO A 162 11.33 8.27 -3.34
N VAL A 163 10.48 8.81 -2.46
CA VAL A 163 10.89 9.44 -1.20
C VAL A 163 10.19 8.68 -0.08
N GLU A 164 10.91 8.37 0.99
CA GLU A 164 10.39 7.64 2.13
C GLU A 164 10.44 8.48 3.41
N GLY A 165 9.72 8.02 4.42
CA GLY A 165 9.75 8.62 5.77
C GLY A 165 9.19 10.03 5.81
N ALA A 166 9.74 10.85 6.71
CA ALA A 166 9.15 12.15 7.08
C ALA A 166 9.06 13.18 5.94
N LEU A 167 9.83 13.01 4.86
CA LEU A 167 9.83 13.92 3.70
C LEU A 167 8.77 13.56 2.66
N PHE A 168 8.24 12.35 2.70
CA PHE A 168 7.32 11.84 1.70
C PHE A 168 6.06 12.72 1.50
N PRO A 169 5.34 13.19 2.55
CA PRO A 169 4.14 14.00 2.37
C PRO A 169 4.39 15.29 1.58
N GLN A 170 5.48 15.99 1.89
CA GLN A 170 5.86 17.22 1.18
C GLN A 170 6.32 16.94 -0.25
N ALA A 171 7.08 15.86 -0.45
CA ALA A 171 7.51 15.44 -1.77
C ALA A 171 6.31 15.12 -2.67
N LEU A 172 5.32 14.40 -2.14
CA LEU A 172 4.08 14.05 -2.85
C LEU A 172 3.28 15.31 -3.21
N ALA A 173 3.01 16.20 -2.26
CA ALA A 173 2.29 17.46 -2.53
C ALA A 173 3.03 18.34 -3.56
N SER A 174 4.37 18.33 -3.56
CA SER A 174 5.18 19.11 -4.50
C SER A 174 5.05 18.68 -5.97
N LEU A 175 4.47 17.51 -6.24
CA LEU A 175 4.18 17.07 -7.60
C LEU A 175 3.13 17.97 -8.28
N ASN A 176 2.29 18.64 -7.49
CA ASN A 176 1.26 19.56 -7.96
C ASN A 176 0.38 18.92 -9.04
N LEU A 177 -0.11 17.71 -8.76
CA LEU A 177 -0.91 16.93 -9.70
C LEU A 177 -2.33 17.50 -9.76
N ASP A 178 -2.87 17.58 -10.98
CA ASP A 178 -4.28 17.86 -11.19
C ASP A 178 -5.12 16.57 -11.10
N LEU A 179 -4.51 15.44 -11.47
CA LEU A 179 -5.13 14.11 -11.48
C LEU A 179 -4.09 13.03 -11.19
N VAL A 180 -4.42 12.07 -10.34
CA VAL A 180 -3.64 10.84 -10.12
C VAL A 180 -4.41 9.64 -10.66
N LEU A 181 -3.71 8.78 -11.39
CA LEU A 181 -4.21 7.48 -11.80
C LEU A 181 -3.66 6.41 -10.85
N ALA A 182 -4.56 5.67 -10.21
CA ALA A 182 -4.25 4.55 -9.32
C ALA A 182 -4.78 3.22 -9.90
N PRO A 183 -4.15 2.70 -10.97
CA PRO A 183 -4.52 1.43 -11.58
C PRO A 183 -4.16 0.26 -10.66
N ALA A 184 -4.91 -0.83 -10.76
CA ALA A 184 -4.63 -2.08 -10.07
C ALA A 184 -5.03 -3.29 -10.92
N GLU A 185 -4.14 -4.30 -10.97
CA GLU A 185 -4.45 -5.64 -11.47
C GLU A 185 -5.35 -6.41 -10.49
N SER A 186 -6.14 -7.35 -11.01
CA SER A 186 -6.97 -8.24 -10.19
C SER A 186 -6.13 -9.36 -9.56
N ASN A 187 -5.71 -9.15 -8.31
CA ASN A 187 -4.99 -10.12 -7.49
C ASN A 187 -5.29 -9.89 -6.00
N LEU A 188 -4.97 -10.86 -5.14
CA LEU A 188 -5.32 -10.83 -3.72
C LEU A 188 -4.68 -9.65 -2.97
N ILE A 189 -3.50 -9.21 -3.40
CA ILE A 189 -2.79 -8.09 -2.78
C ILE A 189 -3.57 -6.81 -3.04
N ASN A 190 -3.85 -6.50 -4.31
CA ASN A 190 -4.54 -5.28 -4.71
C ASN A 190 -5.98 -5.23 -4.19
N THR A 191 -6.71 -6.35 -4.20
CA THR A 191 -8.11 -6.37 -3.75
C THR A 191 -8.25 -6.24 -2.24
N SER A 192 -7.24 -6.64 -1.47
CA SER A 192 -7.22 -6.50 0.00
C SER A 192 -6.42 -5.29 0.50
N LYS A 193 -5.75 -4.57 -0.41
CA LYS A 193 -4.80 -3.50 -0.10
C LYS A 193 -5.45 -2.36 0.69
N SER A 194 -4.70 -1.87 1.68
CA SER A 194 -5.04 -0.62 2.38
C SER A 194 -5.24 0.55 1.41
N PRO A 195 -6.20 1.46 1.67
CA PRO A 195 -6.41 2.67 0.87
C PRO A 195 -5.38 3.78 1.15
N VAL A 196 -4.25 3.49 1.80
CA VAL A 196 -3.27 4.50 2.23
C VAL A 196 -2.89 5.48 1.12
N ALA A 197 -2.54 4.99 -0.08
CA ALA A 197 -2.17 5.85 -1.20
C ALA A 197 -3.31 6.80 -1.61
N LEU A 198 -4.57 6.34 -1.57
CA LEU A 198 -5.72 7.17 -1.89
C LEU A 198 -5.95 8.26 -0.84
N LEU A 199 -5.76 7.93 0.44
CA LEU A 199 -5.80 8.91 1.53
C LEU A 199 -4.71 9.97 1.35
N GLU A 200 -3.50 9.57 0.94
CA GLU A 200 -2.36 10.45 0.74
C GLU A 200 -2.59 11.40 -0.45
N PHE A 201 -3.17 10.89 -1.54
CA PHE A 201 -3.58 11.72 -2.68
C PHE A 201 -4.69 12.70 -2.28
N GLY A 202 -5.67 12.24 -1.50
CA GLY A 202 -6.73 13.07 -0.95
C GLY A 202 -6.20 14.20 -0.05
N ALA A 203 -5.26 13.88 0.84
CA ALA A 203 -4.60 14.87 1.70
C ALA A 203 -3.78 15.89 0.89
N CYS A 204 -3.27 15.52 -0.29
CA CYS A 204 -2.64 16.43 -1.23
C CYS A 204 -3.64 17.21 -2.10
N GLY A 205 -4.95 16.96 -1.99
CA GLY A 205 -6.00 17.61 -2.78
C GLY A 205 -6.07 17.14 -4.24
N PHE A 206 -5.45 16.01 -4.58
CA PHE A 206 -5.45 15.53 -5.97
C PHE A 206 -6.79 14.84 -6.31
N ALA A 207 -7.31 15.09 -7.52
CA ALA A 207 -8.37 14.24 -8.06
C ALA A 207 -7.80 12.83 -8.34
N VAL A 208 -8.58 11.78 -8.10
CA VAL A 208 -8.13 10.39 -8.28
C VAL A 208 -9.07 9.63 -9.20
N ILE A 209 -8.50 8.90 -10.16
CA ILE A 209 -9.17 7.82 -10.88
C ILE A 209 -8.46 6.53 -10.50
N CYS A 210 -9.19 5.59 -9.92
CA CYS A 210 -8.64 4.31 -9.47
C CYS A 210 -9.44 3.13 -10.01
N SER A 211 -8.84 1.94 -10.00
CA SER A 211 -9.59 0.71 -10.26
C SER A 211 -10.68 0.49 -9.21
N ASP A 212 -11.81 -0.08 -9.62
CA ASP A 212 -12.93 -0.50 -8.76
C ASP A 212 -12.60 -1.69 -7.84
N LEU A 213 -11.46 -2.33 -8.08
CA LEU A 213 -10.95 -3.47 -7.31
C LEU A 213 -10.33 -3.08 -5.96
N LEU A 214 -9.98 -1.81 -5.75
CA LEU A 214 -9.31 -1.37 -4.51
C LEU A 214 -10.28 -1.40 -3.33
N SER A 215 -9.79 -1.83 -2.16
CA SER A 215 -10.55 -1.82 -0.91
C SER A 215 -10.68 -0.39 -0.36
N ILE A 216 -11.69 0.33 -0.84
CA ILE A 216 -12.00 1.69 -0.38
C ILE A 216 -13.15 1.61 0.64
N PRO A 217 -12.94 2.07 1.89
CA PRO A 217 -14.01 2.18 2.87
C PRO A 217 -15.15 3.07 2.36
N GLU A 218 -16.40 2.71 2.66
CA GLU A 218 -17.53 3.61 2.43
C GLU A 218 -17.37 4.88 3.28
N GLY A 219 -17.36 6.04 2.64
CA GLY A 219 -17.22 7.32 3.35
C GLY A 219 -15.79 7.64 3.77
N LEU A 220 -14.86 7.70 2.81
CA LEU A 220 -13.59 8.41 3.00
C LEU A 220 -13.89 9.84 3.53
N PRO A 221 -13.26 10.28 4.62
CA PRO A 221 -13.52 11.58 5.24
C PRO A 221 -13.22 12.77 4.32
#